data_AF-A0A3B1DV27-F1
#
_entry.id   AF-A0A3B1DV27-F1
#
_cell.length_a   1.000
_cell.length_b   1.000
_cell.length_c   1.000
_cell.angle_alpha   90.00
_cell.angle_beta   90.00
_cell.angle_gamma   90.00
#
_symmetry.space_group_name_H-M   'P 1'
#
loop_
_entity.id
_entity.type
_entity.pdbx_description
1 polymer ?
#
loop_
_entity_poly.entity_id
_entity_poly.type
_entity_poly.pdbx_seq_one_letter_code
_entity_poly.pdbx_strand_id
1 'polypeptide(L)'
;MKKQRGNQSDRKSSVKESKESRSASSNPGTKAISANPVSSKPAAAKAVAAKPAAAKPVSSSKPAAAEPISGKPVGNWEVAGIKKQYLKSRSACKVTFRLPKEAAPDAQKVNIVGDFNNWDGGTAVMKRLKSGDFTITMELETGREYCYRFLIDATKWENDWCADRYRPNPFGCDDSVVIL
;
A
#
# COMPACT_ATOMS: atom_id res chain seq x y z
N MET A 1 -7.63 -65.96 -26.71
CA MET A 1 -8.87 -66.35 -26.01
C MET A 1 -8.72 -66.06 -24.51
N LYS A 2 -9.51 -65.12 -23.99
CA LYS A 2 -9.99 -64.83 -22.62
C LYS A 2 -9.26 -65.35 -21.34
N LYS A 3 -9.16 -64.39 -20.39
CA LYS A 3 -9.37 -64.47 -18.92
C LYS A 3 -8.23 -65.11 -18.08
N GLN A 4 -7.94 -64.71 -16.83
CA GLN A 4 -8.73 -64.00 -15.82
C GLN A 4 -7.83 -63.43 -14.70
N ARG A 5 -8.35 -62.42 -13.99
CA ARG A 5 -7.78 -61.74 -12.80
C ARG A 5 -8.04 -62.51 -11.49
N GLY A 6 -7.22 -62.25 -10.47
CA GLY A 6 -7.53 -62.21 -9.02
C GLY A 6 -6.40 -61.40 -8.35
N ASN A 7 -6.58 -60.25 -7.66
CA ASN A 7 -7.29 -59.94 -6.39
C ASN A 7 -6.98 -60.97 -5.29
N GLN A 8 -6.62 -60.64 -4.03
CA GLN A 8 -6.58 -59.40 -3.24
C GLN A 8 -5.88 -59.72 -1.88
N SER A 9 -5.27 -58.71 -1.26
CA SER A 9 -5.16 -58.43 0.21
C SER A 9 -4.75 -59.51 1.24
N ASP A 10 -3.76 -59.22 2.10
CA ASP A 10 -3.99 -58.65 3.45
C ASP A 10 -2.75 -58.59 4.37
N ARG A 11 -2.64 -57.43 5.03
CA ARG A 11 -2.05 -57.00 6.31
C ARG A 11 -1.35 -58.00 7.27
N LYS A 12 -0.18 -57.58 7.79
CA LYS A 12 0.20 -57.48 9.24
C LYS A 12 1.60 -56.85 9.38
N SER A 13 1.72 -55.58 9.79
CA SER A 13 2.03 -55.10 11.15
C SER A 13 3.30 -55.67 11.80
N SER A 14 4.31 -54.81 12.05
CA SER A 14 5.17 -54.95 13.23
C SER A 14 5.62 -53.57 13.73
N VAL A 15 5.44 -53.39 15.03
CA VAL A 15 5.75 -52.24 15.88
C VAL A 15 7.18 -52.37 16.42
N LYS A 16 7.89 -51.26 16.62
CA LYS A 16 8.88 -51.01 17.70
C LYS A 16 9.33 -49.54 17.60
N GLU A 17 8.84 -48.65 18.47
CA GLU A 17 9.33 -48.30 19.82
C GLU A 17 10.50 -47.28 19.87
N SER A 18 10.20 -46.17 20.56
CA SER A 18 11.04 -45.52 21.58
C SER A 18 12.33 -44.79 21.17
N LYS A 19 12.33 -43.45 21.26
CA LYS A 19 12.86 -42.77 22.46
C LYS A 19 12.70 -41.24 22.44
N GLU A 20 12.26 -40.78 23.59
CA GLU A 20 12.14 -39.42 24.10
C GLU A 20 13.51 -38.80 24.43
N SER A 21 13.66 -37.49 24.24
CA SER A 21 14.41 -36.65 25.18
C SER A 21 14.08 -35.16 24.98
N ARG A 22 13.37 -34.61 25.97
CA ARG A 22 13.32 -33.19 26.31
C ARG A 22 14.62 -32.80 26.99
N SER A 23 15.06 -31.55 26.87
CA SER A 23 15.76 -30.83 27.95
C SER A 23 15.73 -29.32 27.71
N ALA A 24 15.23 -28.62 28.72
CA ALA A 24 15.21 -27.17 28.88
C ALA A 24 16.54 -26.66 29.46
N SER A 25 16.84 -25.38 29.25
CA SER A 25 17.84 -24.61 30.03
C SER A 25 17.34 -23.15 30.07
N SER A 26 16.74 -22.70 31.16
CA SER A 26 17.29 -22.25 32.45
C SER A 26 17.85 -20.81 32.39
N ASN A 27 17.17 -19.93 33.13
CA ASN A 27 17.42 -18.51 33.26
C ASN A 27 17.78 -18.27 34.75
N PRO A 28 18.90 -17.62 35.10
CA PRO A 28 19.15 -17.20 36.46
C PRO A 28 18.92 -15.69 36.64
N GLY A 29 18.17 -15.34 37.68
CA GLY A 29 18.02 -13.96 38.17
C GLY A 29 19.02 -13.60 39.26
N THR A 30 19.11 -12.29 39.53
CA THR A 30 19.54 -11.53 40.75
C THR A 30 20.08 -10.18 40.23
N LYS A 31 19.99 -9.00 40.87
CA LYS A 31 19.49 -8.49 42.15
C LYS A 31 19.34 -6.95 42.00
N ALA A 32 18.53 -6.32 42.84
CA ALA A 32 18.28 -4.87 42.88
C ALA A 32 19.40 -4.03 43.55
N ILE A 33 19.56 -2.77 43.11
CA ILE A 33 20.10 -1.58 43.83
C ILE A 33 19.47 -0.31 43.21
N SER A 34 18.61 0.43 43.93
CA SER A 34 18.87 1.59 44.81
C SER A 34 18.99 2.97 44.12
N ALA A 35 17.89 3.74 44.23
CA ALA A 35 17.72 5.19 44.42
C ALA A 35 18.69 6.24 43.82
N ASN A 36 18.17 7.17 43.00
CA ASN A 36 17.74 8.52 43.44
C ASN A 36 17.20 9.39 42.27
N PRO A 37 16.25 10.32 42.54
CA PRO A 37 15.68 11.22 41.53
C PRO A 37 16.51 12.52 41.43
N VAL A 38 16.63 13.11 40.23
CA VAL A 38 17.17 14.47 40.08
C VAL A 38 16.23 15.31 39.24
N SER A 39 15.49 16.18 39.93
CA SER A 39 14.85 17.35 39.37
C SER A 39 15.89 18.28 38.74
N SER A 40 15.60 18.78 37.54
CA SER A 40 16.11 20.08 37.08
C SER A 40 15.07 20.80 36.22
N LYS A 41 14.31 21.67 36.89
CA LYS A 41 13.78 22.94 36.37
C LYS A 41 14.80 24.01 36.78
N PRO A 42 15.19 25.00 35.94
CA PRO A 42 14.44 26.24 35.69
C PRO A 42 14.64 26.79 34.25
N ALA A 43 14.07 27.88 33.74
CA ALA A 43 12.97 28.78 34.05
C ALA A 43 12.67 29.59 32.77
N ALA A 44 11.56 30.30 32.78
CA ALA A 44 11.02 31.19 31.76
C ALA A 44 11.98 32.27 31.21
N ALA A 45 11.84 32.54 29.91
CA ALA A 45 11.91 33.83 29.20
C ALA A 45 11.88 33.52 27.69
N LYS A 46 11.17 34.18 26.78
CA LYS A 46 10.39 35.41 26.76
C LYS A 46 9.41 35.26 25.57
N ALA A 47 8.19 35.74 25.76
CA ALA A 47 7.29 36.03 24.64
C ALA A 47 7.86 37.18 23.80
N VAL A 48 7.82 37.04 22.47
CA VAL A 48 7.81 38.20 21.55
C VAL A 48 6.64 38.02 20.59
N ALA A 49 5.82 39.06 20.58
CA ALA A 49 4.55 39.17 19.90
C ALA A 49 4.70 39.32 18.38
N ALA A 50 3.75 38.68 17.69
CA ALA A 50 2.93 39.18 16.59
C ALA A 50 3.58 39.97 15.43
N LYS A 51 3.35 39.46 14.22
CA LYS A 51 2.70 40.26 13.16
C LYS A 51 1.89 39.36 12.20
N PRO A 52 0.67 39.76 11.81
CA PRO A 52 -0.27 38.88 11.11
C PRO A 52 -0.07 38.95 9.59
N ALA A 53 -0.13 37.81 8.92
CA ALA A 53 -0.24 37.75 7.46
C ALA A 53 -1.68 37.37 7.07
N ALA A 54 -2.46 38.43 6.87
CA ALA A 54 -3.65 38.55 6.01
C ALA A 54 -4.36 37.26 5.58
N ALA A 55 -5.47 36.97 6.26
CA ALA A 55 -6.62 36.31 5.64
C ALA A 55 -7.18 37.21 4.52
N LYS A 56 -7.42 36.64 3.34
CA LYS A 56 -8.28 37.24 2.30
C LYS A 56 -9.63 36.51 2.27
N PRO A 57 -10.74 37.21 1.96
CA PRO A 57 -12.08 36.73 2.25
C PRO A 57 -12.66 35.83 1.16
N VAL A 58 -13.65 35.05 1.62
CA VAL A 58 -14.69 34.25 0.95
C VAL A 58 -14.81 34.30 -0.58
N SER A 59 -14.99 33.13 -1.19
CA SER A 59 -15.99 33.01 -2.25
C SER A 59 -16.61 31.61 -2.25
N SER A 60 -17.87 31.58 -1.83
CA SER A 60 -18.81 30.48 -1.93
C SER A 60 -19.20 30.23 -3.38
N SER A 61 -18.93 29.03 -3.90
CA SER A 61 -19.67 28.47 -5.05
C SER A 61 -19.55 26.94 -5.09
N LYS A 62 -20.54 26.28 -4.50
CA LYS A 62 -21.13 25.01 -5.00
C LYS A 62 -22.08 25.39 -6.17
N PRO A 63 -22.48 24.55 -7.15
CA PRO A 63 -22.37 23.08 -7.29
C PRO A 63 -21.78 22.60 -8.64
N ALA A 64 -21.51 21.30 -8.77
CA ALA A 64 -22.14 20.47 -9.80
C ALA A 64 -21.57 19.04 -9.78
N ALA A 65 -22.48 18.08 -9.66
CA ALA A 65 -22.25 16.72 -10.11
C ALA A 65 -21.93 16.75 -11.62
N ALA A 66 -20.83 16.13 -12.02
CA ALA A 66 -20.54 15.89 -13.43
C ALA A 66 -20.79 14.41 -13.74
N GLU A 67 -21.89 14.16 -14.46
CA GLU A 67 -22.20 12.93 -15.19
C GLU A 67 -21.11 12.63 -16.25
N PRO A 68 -20.97 11.36 -16.71
CA PRO A 68 -19.80 10.93 -17.45
C PRO A 68 -19.87 11.37 -18.92
N ILE A 69 -18.90 12.18 -19.35
CA ILE A 69 -18.73 12.48 -20.78
C ILE A 69 -18.29 11.21 -21.53
N SER A 70 -19.25 10.56 -22.18
CA SER A 70 -19.03 9.64 -23.29
C SER A 70 -18.48 10.42 -24.49
N GLY A 71 -17.18 10.66 -24.51
CA GLY A 71 -16.47 11.30 -25.62
C GLY A 71 -15.00 10.93 -25.58
N LYS A 72 -14.46 10.49 -26.72
CA LYS A 72 -13.07 10.04 -26.91
C LYS A 72 -12.09 11.05 -26.28
N PRO A 73 -11.08 10.65 -25.48
CA PRO A 73 -10.18 11.61 -24.89
C PRO A 73 -9.26 12.18 -25.98
N VAL A 74 -9.29 13.50 -26.11
CA VAL A 74 -8.36 14.30 -26.91
C VAL A 74 -7.32 14.83 -25.93
N GLY A 75 -6.04 14.53 -26.16
CA GLY A 75 -4.92 15.10 -25.41
C GLY A 75 -3.95 14.02 -24.90
N ASN A 76 -2.66 14.22 -25.16
CA ASN A 76 -1.54 13.28 -24.96
C ASN A 76 -1.17 12.97 -23.49
N TRP A 77 -2.12 12.97 -22.55
CA TRP A 77 -1.91 12.58 -21.14
C TRP A 77 -2.05 11.07 -20.89
N GLU A 78 -2.16 10.27 -21.96
CA GLU A 78 -2.25 8.79 -21.91
C GLU A 78 -0.98 8.08 -21.38
N VAL A 79 0.02 8.85 -20.93
CA VAL A 79 1.38 8.37 -20.63
C VAL A 79 1.62 8.15 -19.12
N ALA A 80 0.86 8.79 -18.21
CA ALA A 80 1.05 8.66 -16.76
C ALA A 80 -0.27 8.78 -15.98
N GLY A 81 -0.32 8.20 -14.78
CA GLY A 81 -1.40 8.45 -13.82
C GLY A 81 -2.49 7.40 -13.71
N ILE A 82 -3.68 7.85 -13.32
CA ILE A 82 -4.82 7.01 -12.94
C ILE A 82 -5.91 7.06 -14.02
N LYS A 83 -6.27 5.90 -14.56
CA LYS A 83 -7.46 5.74 -15.40
C LYS A 83 -8.56 5.05 -14.61
N LYS A 84 -9.75 5.66 -14.58
CA LYS A 84 -10.92 5.18 -13.84
C LYS A 84 -12.01 4.72 -14.80
N GLN A 85 -12.56 3.53 -14.57
CA GLN A 85 -13.71 3.01 -15.30
C GLN A 85 -14.75 2.47 -14.32
N TYR A 86 -15.77 3.29 -14.05
CA TYR A 86 -16.89 2.94 -13.16
C TYR A 86 -17.76 1.84 -13.78
N LEU A 87 -18.07 0.82 -12.98
CA LEU A 87 -18.95 -0.27 -13.40
C LEU A 87 -20.40 0.13 -13.12
N LYS A 88 -21.28 -0.01 -14.13
CA LYS A 88 -22.69 0.35 -14.00
C LYS A 88 -23.51 -0.67 -13.18
N SER A 89 -22.99 -1.89 -13.03
CA SER A 89 -23.67 -3.01 -12.39
C SER A 89 -23.44 -3.12 -10.88
N ARG A 90 -22.38 -2.49 -10.36
CA ARG A 90 -22.01 -2.54 -8.95
C ARG A 90 -21.26 -1.28 -8.51
N SER A 91 -21.19 -1.04 -7.21
CA SER A 91 -20.46 0.08 -6.58
C SER A 91 -18.94 -0.13 -6.60
N ALA A 92 -18.38 -0.31 -7.80
CA ALA A 92 -16.96 -0.55 -8.00
C ALA A 92 -16.45 0.15 -9.26
N CYS A 93 -15.17 0.52 -9.21
CA CYS A 93 -14.44 1.16 -10.28
C CYS A 93 -13.22 0.33 -10.63
N LYS A 94 -13.05 0.05 -11.93
CA LYS A 94 -11.83 -0.54 -12.46
C LYS A 94 -10.81 0.59 -12.64
N VAL A 95 -9.80 0.59 -11.78
CA VAL A 95 -8.75 1.61 -11.73
C VAL A 95 -7.47 1.03 -12.31
N THR A 96 -6.96 1.64 -13.36
CA THR A 96 -5.65 1.35 -13.92
C THR A 96 -4.66 2.41 -13.44
N PHE A 97 -3.67 1.97 -12.68
CA PHE A 97 -2.54 2.80 -12.27
C PHE A 97 -1.40 2.64 -13.28
N ARG A 98 -0.73 3.75 -13.58
CA ARG A 98 0.46 3.76 -14.44
C ARG A 98 1.56 4.62 -13.84
N LEU A 99 2.74 4.02 -13.66
CA LEU A 99 3.98 4.74 -13.39
C LEU A 99 4.74 4.88 -14.72
N PRO A 100 4.95 6.11 -15.23
CA PRO A 100 5.69 6.32 -16.47
C PRO A 100 7.16 5.92 -16.31
N LYS A 101 7.80 5.46 -17.40
CA LYS A 101 9.23 5.12 -17.40
C LYS A 101 10.09 6.25 -16.85
N GLU A 102 9.75 7.51 -17.14
CA GLU A 102 10.51 8.70 -16.74
C GLU A 102 10.60 8.87 -15.23
N ALA A 103 9.61 8.40 -14.47
CA ALA A 103 9.63 8.43 -13.01
C ALA A 103 10.59 7.40 -12.40
N ALA A 104 10.88 6.34 -13.15
CA ALA A 104 11.68 5.21 -12.68
C ALA A 104 12.44 4.54 -13.85
N PRO A 105 13.41 5.25 -14.48
CA PRO A 105 14.02 4.83 -15.75
C PRO A 105 14.77 3.49 -15.66
N ASP A 106 15.36 3.23 -14.49
CA ASP A 106 16.18 2.04 -14.23
C ASP A 106 15.44 0.93 -13.48
N ALA A 107 14.14 1.12 -13.20
CA ALA A 107 13.36 0.19 -12.40
C ALA A 107 13.26 -1.19 -13.04
N GLN A 108 13.50 -2.23 -12.24
CA GLN A 108 13.31 -3.62 -12.65
C GLN A 108 11.95 -4.15 -12.22
N LYS A 109 11.51 -3.74 -11.02
CA LYS A 109 10.25 -4.14 -10.42
C LYS A 109 9.58 -2.95 -9.75
N VAL A 110 8.28 -2.84 -9.94
CA VAL A 110 7.46 -1.83 -9.27
C VAL A 110 6.27 -2.52 -8.64
N ASN A 111 6.03 -2.23 -7.37
CA ASN A 111 4.83 -2.61 -6.65
C ASN A 111 3.99 -1.36 -6.40
N ILE A 112 2.66 -1.48 -6.49
CA ILE A 112 1.76 -0.46 -5.94
C ILE A 112 1.40 -0.86 -4.51
N VAL A 113 1.37 0.10 -3.61
CA VAL A 113 1.18 -0.15 -2.17
C VAL A 113 0.21 0.89 -1.63
N GLY A 114 -0.83 0.47 -0.92
CA GLY A 114 -1.82 1.41 -0.41
C GLY A 114 -2.92 0.76 0.42
N ASP A 115 -3.97 1.52 0.68
CA ASP A 115 -5.08 1.11 1.53
C ASP A 115 -5.78 -0.18 1.03
N PHE A 116 -5.79 -0.42 -0.28
CA PHE A 116 -6.43 -1.60 -0.88
C PHE A 116 -5.65 -2.92 -0.68
N ASN A 117 -4.39 -2.87 -0.26
CA ASN A 117 -3.59 -4.05 0.06
C ASN A 117 -2.91 -3.94 1.43
N ASN A 118 -3.48 -3.15 2.34
CA ASN A 118 -2.97 -2.94 3.70
C ASN A 118 -1.51 -2.48 3.75
N TRP A 119 -1.09 -1.67 2.77
CA TRP A 119 0.27 -1.18 2.65
C TRP A 119 1.35 -2.27 2.55
N ASP A 120 0.99 -3.44 2.00
CA ASP A 120 1.93 -4.54 1.75
C ASP A 120 2.76 -4.31 0.46
N GLY A 121 4.08 -4.17 0.63
CA GLY A 121 5.03 -3.99 -0.46
C GLY A 121 5.27 -5.19 -1.37
N GLY A 122 4.78 -6.38 -1.01
CA GLY A 122 5.07 -7.64 -1.71
C GLY A 122 3.98 -8.14 -2.66
N THR A 123 2.73 -7.66 -2.50
CA THR A 123 1.55 -8.35 -3.08
C THR A 123 1.11 -7.83 -4.44
N ALA A 124 1.12 -6.52 -4.68
CA ALA A 124 0.58 -5.91 -5.90
C ALA A 124 1.68 -5.47 -6.88
N VAL A 125 2.31 -6.45 -7.55
CA VAL A 125 3.37 -6.21 -8.54
C VAL A 125 2.78 -5.67 -9.85
N MET A 126 3.35 -4.59 -10.38
CA MET A 126 2.95 -3.98 -11.64
C MET A 126 3.61 -4.66 -12.85
N LYS A 127 2.89 -4.72 -13.96
CA LYS A 127 3.40 -5.22 -15.24
C LYS A 127 4.19 -4.14 -15.96
N ARG A 128 5.45 -4.43 -16.32
CA ARG A 128 6.25 -3.59 -17.21
C ARG A 128 5.77 -3.72 -18.66
N LEU A 129 5.52 -2.59 -19.32
CA LEU A 129 5.11 -2.49 -20.71
C LEU A 129 6.33 -2.35 -21.63
N LYS A 130 6.12 -2.53 -22.95
CA LYS A 130 7.17 -2.31 -23.96
C LYS A 130 7.66 -0.86 -24.02
N SER A 131 6.82 0.11 -23.63
CA SER A 131 7.22 1.51 -23.47
C SER A 131 8.23 1.73 -22.34
N GLY A 132 8.30 0.80 -21.39
CA GLY A 132 9.05 0.93 -20.14
C GLY A 132 8.18 1.34 -18.96
N ASP A 133 6.94 1.78 -19.19
CA ASP A 133 5.98 2.11 -18.13
C ASP A 133 5.62 0.86 -17.32
N PHE A 134 5.18 1.07 -16.08
CA PHE A 134 4.59 0.04 -15.25
C PHE A 134 3.09 0.26 -15.12
N THR A 135 2.30 -0.80 -15.24
CA THR A 135 0.84 -0.72 -15.09
C THR A 135 0.26 -1.87 -14.27
N ILE A 136 -0.79 -1.57 -13.51
CA ILE A 136 -1.65 -2.56 -12.87
C ILE A 136 -3.08 -2.07 -12.93
N THR A 137 -4.03 -2.99 -13.04
CA THR A 137 -5.45 -2.66 -12.99
C THR A 137 -6.09 -3.43 -11.86
N MET A 138 -6.80 -2.70 -11.00
CA MET A 138 -7.47 -3.22 -9.82
C MET A 138 -8.93 -2.79 -9.85
N GLU A 139 -9.76 -3.53 -9.14
CA GLU A 139 -11.13 -3.11 -8.92
C GLU A 139 -11.29 -2.68 -7.47
N LEU A 140 -11.75 -1.44 -7.29
CA LEU A 140 -11.84 -0.78 -6.00
C LEU A 140 -13.28 -0.31 -5.78
N GLU A 141 -13.70 -0.27 -4.52
CA GLU A 141 -15.03 0.21 -4.15
C GLU A 141 -15.14 1.72 -4.40
N THR A 142 -16.30 2.17 -4.85
CA THR A 142 -16.58 3.60 -5.10
C THR A 142 -17.11 4.29 -3.85
N GLY A 143 -17.11 5.63 -3.84
CA GLY A 143 -17.60 6.46 -2.75
C GLY A 143 -16.59 6.64 -1.61
N ARG A 144 -15.30 6.42 -1.88
CA ARG A 144 -14.23 6.55 -0.89
C ARG A 144 -12.89 6.88 -1.53
N GLU A 145 -11.97 7.29 -0.69
CA GLU A 145 -10.60 7.63 -1.07
C GLU A 145 -9.66 6.50 -0.66
N TYR A 146 -8.62 6.28 -1.47
CA TYR A 146 -7.54 5.34 -1.18
C TYR A 146 -6.21 6.06 -1.29
N CYS A 147 -5.39 5.92 -0.27
CA CYS A 147 -4.00 6.39 -0.29
C CYS A 147 -3.08 5.28 -0.76
N TYR A 148 -2.10 5.65 -1.56
CA TYR A 148 -1.16 4.71 -2.17
C TYR A 148 0.15 5.39 -2.58
N ARG A 149 1.15 4.57 -2.86
CA ARG A 149 2.46 4.94 -3.44
C ARG A 149 3.00 3.81 -4.29
N PHE A 150 4.00 4.10 -5.11
CA PHE A 150 4.77 3.10 -5.83
C PHE A 150 6.05 2.75 -5.06
N LEU A 151 6.33 1.46 -4.91
CA LEU A 151 7.56 0.92 -4.35
C LEU A 151 8.41 0.33 -5.47
N ILE A 152 9.47 1.05 -5.82
CA ILE A 152 10.41 0.71 -6.89
C ILE A 152 11.55 -0.11 -6.29
N ASP A 153 11.80 -1.29 -6.88
CA ASP A 153 12.88 -2.22 -6.52
C ASP A 153 13.00 -2.44 -5.00
N ALA A 154 11.86 -2.48 -4.31
CA ALA A 154 11.73 -2.64 -2.85
C ALA A 154 12.47 -1.59 -2.00
N THR A 155 12.95 -0.49 -2.57
CA THR A 155 13.86 0.45 -1.89
C THR A 155 13.47 1.91 -2.04
N LYS A 156 12.87 2.31 -3.17
CA LYS A 156 12.50 3.70 -3.44
C LYS A 156 10.98 3.86 -3.46
N TRP A 157 10.49 4.85 -2.73
CA TRP A 157 9.09 5.27 -2.78
C TRP A 157 8.90 6.41 -3.78
N GLU A 158 7.89 6.30 -4.63
CA GLU A 158 7.54 7.30 -5.64
C GLU A 158 6.03 7.59 -5.58
N ASN A 159 5.68 8.87 -5.70
CA ASN A 159 4.28 9.28 -5.75
C ASN A 159 3.82 9.33 -7.21
N ASP A 160 2.54 9.09 -7.43
CA ASP A 160 1.93 9.31 -8.73
C ASP A 160 1.83 10.80 -9.02
N TRP A 161 2.57 11.28 -10.04
CA TRP A 161 2.61 12.68 -10.46
C TRP A 161 1.25 13.22 -10.91
N CYS A 162 0.31 12.33 -11.21
CA CYS A 162 -1.05 12.65 -11.66
C CYS A 162 -2.11 12.09 -10.70
N ALA A 163 -1.78 11.91 -9.42
CA ALA A 163 -2.77 11.58 -8.39
C ALA A 163 -3.89 12.61 -8.31
N ASP A 164 -5.09 12.22 -7.87
CA ASP A 164 -6.20 13.17 -7.71
C ASP A 164 -5.88 14.24 -6.65
N ARG A 165 -5.12 13.87 -5.63
CA ARG A 165 -4.53 14.75 -4.62
C ARG A 165 -3.39 14.06 -3.88
N TYR A 166 -2.76 14.79 -2.97
CA TYR A 166 -1.77 14.29 -2.03
C TYR A 166 -2.25 14.48 -0.59
N ARG A 167 -1.89 13.55 0.31
CA ARG A 167 -2.24 13.60 1.73
C ARG A 167 -0.98 13.43 2.59
N PRO A 168 -0.72 14.32 3.56
CA PRO A 168 0.37 14.14 4.51
C PRO A 168 0.29 12.80 5.24
N ASN A 169 1.44 12.15 5.38
CA ASN A 169 1.60 10.90 6.11
C ASN A 169 2.49 11.09 7.35
N PRO A 170 2.51 10.11 8.28
CA PRO A 170 3.29 10.21 9.52
C PRO A 170 4.82 10.28 9.35
N PHE A 171 5.33 10.08 8.13
CA PHE A 171 6.76 10.04 7.83
C PHE A 171 7.30 11.39 7.31
N GLY A 172 6.51 12.46 7.43
CA GLY A 172 6.93 13.81 7.01
C GLY A 172 6.96 13.99 5.48
N CYS A 173 6.23 13.15 4.75
CA CYS A 173 5.99 13.30 3.31
C CYS A 173 4.51 13.09 3.00
N ASP A 174 4.14 13.07 1.72
CA ASP A 174 2.76 12.84 1.30
C ASP A 174 2.57 11.47 0.63
N ASP A 175 1.35 10.94 0.72
CA ASP A 175 0.86 9.82 -0.07
C ASP A 175 0.06 10.34 -1.29
N SER A 176 0.09 9.62 -2.40
CA SER A 176 -0.86 9.83 -3.49
C SER A 176 -2.25 9.36 -3.07
N VAL A 177 -3.29 10.05 -3.54
CA VAL A 177 -4.68 9.66 -3.28
C VAL A 177 -5.44 9.47 -4.59
N VAL A 178 -6.20 8.39 -4.66
CA VAL A 178 -7.25 8.20 -5.65
C VAL A 178 -8.63 8.34 -4.99
N ILE A 179 -9.49 9.13 -5.63
CA ILE A 179 -10.88 9.40 -5.21
C ILE A 179 -11.81 8.65 -6.15
N LEU A 180 -12.63 7.75 -5.61
CA LEU A 180 -13.57 6.89 -6.33
C LEU A 180 -14.99 7.02 -5.79
#